data_AF-F3FWJ1-F1
#
_entry.id   AF-F3FWJ1-F1
#
_cell.length_a   1.000
_cell.length_b   1.000
_cell.length_c   1.000
_cell.angle_alpha   90.00
_cell.angle_beta   90.00
_cell.angle_gamma   90.00
#
_symmetry.space_group_name_H-M   'P 1'
#
loop_
_entity.id
_entity.type
_entity.pdbx_description
1 polymer ?
#
loop_
_entity_poly.entity_id
_entity_poly.type
_entity_poly.pdbx_seq_one_letter_code
_entity_poly.pdbx_strand_id
1 'polypeptide(L)'
;KAMFGQPMLVQAEGIVVSGTNTSLNQAGNGVPIVNIAAPNASGLSHNQYQQFNVDSQGVILNNSTNQTQSTQLGGIIVGNSNLRGTAA
;
A
#
# COMPACT_ATOMS: atom_id res chain seq x y z
N LYS A 1 -2.98 26.01 37.67
CA LYS A 1 -3.16 24.70 37.00
C LYS A 1 -2.41 24.81 35.66
N ALA A 2 -1.22 24.23 35.56
CA ALA A 2 -0.43 24.27 34.34
C ALA A 2 -0.98 23.24 33.34
N MET A 3 -1.32 23.68 32.13
CA MET A 3 -1.61 22.80 31.00
C MET A 3 -0.26 22.35 30.43
N PHE A 4 0.24 21.21 30.92
CA PHE A 4 1.36 20.51 30.28
C PHE A 4 0.84 19.85 29.01
N GLY A 5 0.88 20.60 27.91
CA GLY A 5 0.62 20.07 26.57
C GLY A 5 1.68 19.04 26.23
N GLN A 6 1.31 17.76 26.26
CA GLN A 6 2.11 16.73 25.62
C GLN A 6 2.25 17.13 24.14
N PRO A 7 3.46 17.08 23.55
CA PRO A 7 3.55 17.22 22.11
C PRO A 7 2.75 16.07 21.49
N MET A 8 1.67 16.38 20.77
CA MET A 8 1.15 15.46 19.78
C MET A 8 2.27 15.29 18.76
N LEU A 9 2.98 14.16 18.85
CA LEU A 9 3.69 13.63 17.71
C LEU A 9 2.62 13.34 16.67
N VAL A 10 2.39 14.29 15.75
CA VAL A 10 1.65 14.02 14.53
C VAL A 10 2.52 13.06 13.73
N GLN A 11 2.37 11.76 13.97
CA GLN A 11 2.74 10.77 12.98
C GLN A 11 1.86 11.06 11.79
N ALA A 12 2.45 11.49 10.67
CA ALA A 12 1.73 11.56 9.42
C ALA A 12 1.09 10.18 9.21
N GLU A 13 -0.24 10.13 9.28
CA GLU A 13 -0.99 8.90 9.12
C GLU A 13 -0.73 8.44 7.67
N GLY A 14 0.07 7.38 7.48
CA GLY A 14 0.66 7.02 6.19
C GLY A 14 -0.35 6.67 5.09
N ILE A 15 -0.49 5.39 4.77
CA ILE A 15 -1.52 4.93 3.82
C ILE A 15 -2.59 4.18 4.60
N VAL A 16 -3.83 4.66 4.49
CA VAL A 16 -5.01 4.07 5.12
C VAL A 16 -5.99 3.68 4.02
N VAL A 17 -6.18 2.38 3.82
CA VAL A 17 -7.06 1.83 2.78
C VAL A 17 -8.52 1.84 3.20
N SER A 18 -9.38 2.24 2.27
CA SER A 18 -10.83 2.23 2.42
C SER A 18 -11.42 1.04 1.69
N GLY A 19 -12.12 0.17 2.42
CA GLY A 19 -12.78 -1.01 1.85
C GLY A 19 -11.92 -2.28 1.88
N THR A 20 -12.45 -3.36 1.30
CA THR A 20 -11.90 -4.72 1.46
C THR A 20 -11.09 -5.22 0.26
N ASN A 21 -11.08 -4.49 -0.85
CA ASN A 21 -10.49 -4.95 -2.12
C ASN A 21 -9.04 -4.50 -2.31
N THR A 22 -8.56 -3.55 -1.51
CA THR A 22 -7.18 -3.08 -1.48
C THR A 22 -6.60 -3.41 -0.11
N SER A 23 -5.39 -3.96 -0.07
CA SER A 23 -4.73 -4.31 1.19
C SER A 23 -3.34 -3.70 1.31
N LEU A 24 -2.94 -3.40 2.54
CA LEU A 24 -1.62 -2.85 2.86
C LEU A 24 -0.75 -3.95 3.48
N ASN A 25 0.48 -4.05 3.00
CA ASN A 25 1.56 -4.88 3.54
C ASN A 25 2.84 -4.04 3.64
N GLN A 26 3.93 -4.65 4.07
CA GLN A 26 5.25 -4.03 4.09
C GLN A 26 6.28 -4.99 3.51
N ALA A 27 7.24 -4.45 2.77
CA ALA A 27 8.42 -5.19 2.34
C ALA A 27 9.33 -5.50 3.52
N GLY A 28 10.28 -6.42 3.35
CA GLY A 28 11.24 -6.78 4.41
C GLY A 28 12.10 -5.61 4.89
N ASN A 29 12.22 -4.54 4.11
CA ASN A 29 12.93 -3.31 4.45
C ASN A 29 12.01 -2.17 4.94
N GLY A 30 10.72 -2.43 5.17
CA GLY A 30 9.76 -1.48 5.73
C GLY A 30 9.00 -0.62 4.71
N VAL A 31 9.36 -0.66 3.43
CA VAL A 31 8.62 0.09 2.39
C VAL A 31 7.17 -0.42 2.32
N PRO A 32 6.15 0.46 2.41
CA PRO A 32 4.76 0.07 2.28
C PRO A 32 4.47 -0.57 0.92
N ILE A 33 3.72 -1.65 0.93
CA ILE A 33 3.21 -2.35 -0.25
C ILE A 33 1.70 -2.23 -0.26
N VAL A 34 1.15 -1.61 -1.30
CA VAL A 34 -0.28 -1.62 -1.57
C VAL A 34 -0.58 -2.71 -2.58
N ASN A 35 -1.25 -3.77 -2.13
CA ASN A 35 -1.85 -4.76 -3.01
C ASN A 35 -3.15 -4.17 -3.58
N ILE A 36 -3.08 -3.76 -4.85
CA ILE A 36 -4.21 -3.12 -5.53
C ILE A 36 -5.37 -4.11 -5.72
N ALA A 37 -6.58 -3.59 -5.89
CA ALA A 37 -7.76 -4.39 -6.20
C ALA A 37 -7.63 -5.06 -7.58
N ALA A 38 -8.34 -6.17 -7.77
CA ALA A 38 -8.49 -6.77 -9.10
C ALA A 38 -9.01 -5.73 -10.10
N PRO A 39 -8.48 -5.69 -11.33
CA PRO A 39 -8.99 -4.79 -12.35
C PRO A 39 -10.43 -5.15 -12.73
N ASN A 40 -11.22 -4.14 -13.10
CA ASN A 40 -12.54 -4.35 -13.68
C ASN A 40 -12.45 -4.83 -15.15
N ALA A 41 -13.60 -5.01 -15.81
CA ALA A 41 -13.66 -5.47 -17.20
C ALA A 41 -12.94 -4.56 -18.21
N SER A 42 -12.64 -3.31 -17.84
CA SER A 42 -11.89 -2.35 -18.66
C SER A 42 -10.40 -2.29 -18.31
N GLY A 43 -9.92 -3.16 -17.41
CA GLY A 43 -8.54 -3.14 -16.92
C GLY A 43 -8.28 -2.16 -15.77
N LEU A 44 -9.29 -1.42 -15.29
CA LEU A 44 -9.07 -0.41 -14.25
C LEU A 44 -9.13 -1.03 -12.85
N SER A 45 -8.06 -0.89 -12.06
CA SER A 45 -8.08 -1.18 -10.63
C SER A 45 -8.56 0.04 -9.83
N HIS A 46 -9.69 -0.10 -9.16
CA HIS A 46 -10.27 0.95 -8.32
C HIS A 46 -9.89 0.74 -6.85
N ASN A 47 -9.03 1.62 -6.33
CA ASN A 47 -8.52 1.57 -4.96
C ASN A 47 -8.96 2.83 -4.22
N GLN A 48 -9.54 2.66 -3.04
CA GLN A 48 -10.01 3.78 -2.22
C GLN A 48 -9.15 3.88 -0.97
N TYR A 49 -8.89 5.10 -0.53
CA TYR A 49 -8.05 5.39 0.63
C TYR A 49 -8.70 6.48 1.46
N GLN A 50 -8.69 6.36 2.78
CA GLN A 50 -8.93 7.52 3.65
C GLN A 50 -7.74 8.48 3.54
N GLN A 51 -6.52 7.94 3.48
CA GLN A 51 -5.28 8.70 3.41
C GLN A 51 -4.28 7.98 2.51
N PHE A 52 -3.57 8.75 1.69
CA PHE A 52 -2.52 8.23 0.81
C PHE A 52 -1.32 9.19 0.86
N ASN A 53 -0.57 9.12 1.96
CA ASN A 53 0.66 9.90 2.14
C ASN A 53 1.87 9.01 1.83
N VAL A 54 2.77 9.51 0.98
CA VAL A 54 3.99 8.80 0.58
C VAL A 54 5.20 9.52 1.16
N ASP A 55 5.88 8.84 2.08
CA ASP A 55 7.09 9.35 2.69
C ASP A 55 8.30 9.18 1.76
N SER A 56 9.48 9.67 2.18
CA SER A 56 10.73 9.61 1.40
C SER A 56 11.18 8.19 1.03
N GLN A 57 10.77 7.18 1.80
CA GLN A 57 10.99 5.76 1.52
C GLN A 57 10.16 5.22 0.34
N GLY A 58 9.15 5.98 -0.12
CA GLY A 58 8.28 5.61 -1.23
C GLY A 58 7.20 4.59 -0.86
N VAL A 59 6.51 4.09 -1.88
CA VAL A 59 5.46 3.06 -1.79
C VAL A 59 5.55 2.15 -3.00
N ILE A 60 5.22 0.88 -2.81
CA ILE A 60 5.09 -0.10 -3.90
C ILE A 60 3.61 -0.34 -4.18
N LEU A 61 3.18 -0.10 -5.41
CA LEU A 61 1.87 -0.55 -5.90
C LEU A 61 2.06 -1.94 -6.53
N ASN A 62 1.64 -2.99 -5.81
CA ASN A 62 1.83 -4.36 -6.24
C ASN A 62 0.77 -4.75 -7.28
N ASN A 63 1.11 -4.59 -8.56
CA ASN A 63 0.33 -5.05 -9.70
C ASN A 63 0.84 -6.41 -10.27
N SER A 64 1.57 -7.19 -9.48
CA SER A 64 2.17 -8.46 -9.94
C SER A 64 1.20 -9.63 -9.85
N THR A 65 1.05 -10.38 -10.95
CA THR A 65 0.35 -11.67 -11.00
C THR A 65 1.27 -12.87 -10.76
N ASN A 66 2.60 -12.66 -10.75
CA ASN A 66 3.59 -13.69 -10.46
C ASN A 66 3.61 -13.99 -8.96
N GLN A 67 4.00 -15.21 -8.57
CA GLN A 67 4.11 -15.60 -7.16
C GLN A 67 5.06 -14.69 -6.36
N THR A 68 6.13 -14.20 -7.00
CA THR A 68 7.04 -13.19 -6.45
C THR A 68 7.41 -12.17 -7.52
N GLN A 69 7.82 -10.98 -7.09
CA GLN A 69 8.22 -9.89 -7.97
C GLN A 69 9.40 -9.14 -7.36
N SER A 70 10.44 -8.89 -8.16
CA SER A 70 11.51 -7.97 -7.78
C SER A 70 11.04 -6.53 -7.96
N THR A 71 11.21 -5.72 -6.93
CA THR A 71 10.85 -4.29 -6.89
C THR A 71 12.07 -3.43 -6.57
N GLN A 72 12.03 -2.20 -7.05
CA GLN A 72 13.11 -1.23 -6.91
C GLN A 72 13.26 -0.76 -5.46
N LEU A 73 12.13 -0.66 -4.74
CA LEU A 73 12.10 -0.09 -3.38
C LEU A 73 12.11 -1.16 -2.29
N GLY A 74 11.57 -2.36 -2.52
CA GLY A 74 11.32 -3.36 -1.49
C GLY A 74 12.05 -4.69 -1.69
N GLY A 75 12.90 -4.80 -2.71
CA GLY A 75 13.49 -6.07 -3.11
C GLY A 75 12.42 -7.04 -3.61
N ILE A 76 12.56 -8.33 -3.28
CA ILE A 76 11.60 -9.35 -3.68
C ILE A 76 10.37 -9.31 -2.76
N ILE A 77 9.20 -9.13 -3.35
CA ILE A 77 7.90 -9.18 -2.68
C ILE A 77 7.07 -10.38 -3.17
N VAL A 78 6.05 -10.77 -2.41
CA VAL A 78 5.06 -11.75 -2.86
C VAL A 78 4.08 -11.09 -3.83
N GLY A 79 3.59 -11.87 -4.80
CA GLY A 79 2.55 -11.46 -5.74
C GLY A 79 1.28 -10.96 -5.06
N ASN A 80 0.50 -10.17 -5.79
CA ASN A 80 -0.75 -9.65 -5.27
C ASN A 80 -1.87 -10.70 -5.39
N SER A 81 -2.28 -11.26 -4.25
CA SER A 81 -3.34 -12.26 -4.18
C SER A 81 -4.73 -11.76 -4.60
N ASN A 82 -4.94 -10.44 -4.67
CA ASN A 82 -6.16 -9.86 -5.22
C ASN A 82 -6.26 -10.09 -6.74
N LEU A 83 -5.13 -10.27 -7.42
CA LEU A 83 -5.06 -10.42 -8.87
C LEU A 83 -5.23 -11.89 -9.25
N ARG A 84 -6.32 -12.22 -9.93
CA ARG A 84 -6.63 -13.59 -10.39
C ARG A 84 -5.94 -13.90 -11.72
N GLY A 85 -4.65 -13.58 -11.82
CA GLY A 85 -3.87 -13.71 -13.06
C GLY A 85 -4.01 -12.54 -14.04
N THR A 86 -4.76 -11.49 -13.69
CA THR A 86 -4.92 -10.28 -14.50
C THR A 86 -4.44 -9.06 -13.73
N ALA A 87 -3.43 -8.40 -14.27
CA ALA A 87 -2.94 -7.11 -13.80
C ALA A 87 -3.79 -5.96 -14.38
N ALA A 88 -3.82 -4.83 -13.69
CA ALA A 88 -4.42 -3.59 -14.18
C ALA A 88 -3.55 -2.91 -15.25
#